data_AF-A0A7N0TCH3-F1
#
_entry.id   AF-A0A7N0TCH3-F1
#
_cell.length_a   1.000
_cell.length_b   1.000
_cell.length_c   1.000
_cell.angle_alpha   90.00
_cell.angle_beta   90.00
_cell.angle_gamma   90.00
#
_symmetry.space_group_name_H-M   'P 1'
#
loop_
_entity.id
_entity.type
_entity.pdbx_description
1 polymer ?
#
loop_
_entity_poly.entity_id
_entity_poly.type
_entity_poly.pdbx_seq_one_letter_code
_entity_poly.pdbx_strand_id
1 'polypeptide(L)'
;MSSPNSSQKKAALLKDQVRLVKRKDSQRYEIAPIKDPLSFEKGFFLVIQACQLLAQKNEGILFVGLAGPSGAGKTIFSEKILNFMPSVALISMDHYNDSSRIVDGNFDDPRLTDYDTLLQNINDLKEGKQVEIPIYDFKSSSRVGYRTLEVPSSKIVIIEGIYALSEKLRPLLDLRISVTGGVHFDLVKRLLRDIQRAGQEPEQIIHQISETVYPMYKAFIEPDLQTAHIKIINKFNPFTGFQSPTYILKSSKNVTEDQIRLIMSEEHTESMEQTYDIYLLPPGEDPESCQSYLRMRNKDGKYNLMFEEWVTDNPFVISPRISFKVSVRLLGGLMALGYTIATILKRNSHVFSEERVCVKIDWLEQLNRGYIQVHGKDRTVVQHVAELLGLEGTYIPRTYIEQIQLEKLLNEVTTLPEDLKTKLSMDDELVSSPVNALSQSSADRVTRRSKHHKRKGQKSFLVYKI
;
A
#
# COMPACT_ATOMS: atom_id res chain seq x y z
N MET A 1 -3.01 40.03 -27.95
CA MET A 1 -4.02 39.41 -27.06
C MET A 1 -4.63 38.23 -27.80
N SER A 2 -4.03 37.03 -27.76
CA SER A 2 -4.08 36.00 -26.70
C SER A 2 -5.38 35.19 -26.69
N SER A 3 -5.35 34.04 -27.36
CA SER A 3 -6.01 32.80 -26.91
C SER A 3 -5.38 31.59 -27.62
N PRO A 4 -4.74 30.65 -26.90
CA PRO A 4 -4.03 29.53 -27.51
C PRO A 4 -4.92 28.30 -27.72
N ASN A 5 -4.64 27.63 -28.83
CA ASN A 5 -4.98 26.25 -29.22
C ASN A 5 -5.46 25.31 -28.10
N SER A 6 -6.75 24.96 -28.14
CA SER A 6 -7.27 23.74 -27.51
C SER A 6 -7.13 22.54 -28.47
N SER A 7 -5.91 22.04 -28.66
CA SER A 7 -5.73 20.73 -29.28
C SER A 7 -6.03 19.65 -28.23
N GLN A 8 -7.17 18.98 -28.38
CA GLN A 8 -7.50 17.75 -27.66
C GLN A 8 -6.32 16.77 -27.75
N LYS A 9 -5.63 16.53 -26.63
CA LYS A 9 -4.61 15.49 -26.50
C LYS A 9 -5.26 14.14 -26.77
N LYS A 10 -5.05 13.57 -27.96
CA LYS A 10 -5.20 12.13 -28.18
C LYS A 10 -4.42 11.42 -27.07
N ALA A 11 -5.07 10.50 -26.36
CA ALA A 11 -4.38 9.63 -25.40
C ALA A 11 -3.25 8.90 -26.13
N ALA A 12 -2.02 9.32 -25.91
CA ALA A 12 -0.84 8.70 -26.51
C ALA A 12 -0.80 7.23 -26.05
N LEU A 13 -0.53 6.30 -26.97
CA LEU A 13 -0.41 4.89 -26.62
C LEU A 13 0.70 4.73 -25.57
N LEU A 14 0.61 3.74 -24.68
CA LEU A 14 1.62 3.50 -23.63
C LEU A 14 3.06 3.51 -24.19
N LYS A 15 3.24 2.91 -25.37
CA LYS A 15 4.53 2.88 -26.09
C LYS A 15 5.10 4.24 -26.50
N ASP A 16 4.26 5.27 -26.64
CA ASP A 16 4.65 6.62 -27.07
C ASP A 16 5.08 7.51 -25.89
N GLN A 17 4.99 6.99 -24.65
CA GLN A 17 5.39 7.70 -23.43
C GLN A 17 6.89 7.64 -23.18
N VAL A 18 7.58 6.59 -23.66
CA VAL A 18 9.03 6.46 -23.54
C VAL A 18 9.69 7.27 -24.64
N ARG A 19 10.36 8.35 -24.27
CA ARG A 19 11.04 9.26 -25.20
C ARG A 19 12.52 9.33 -24.89
N LEU A 20 13.35 9.08 -25.89
CA LEU A 20 14.80 9.24 -25.81
C LEU A 20 15.17 10.73 -25.94
N VAL A 21 16.11 11.16 -25.11
CA VAL A 21 16.69 12.50 -25.12
C VAL A 21 18.21 12.35 -25.06
N LYS A 22 18.95 13.15 -25.83
CA LYS A 22 20.41 13.16 -25.76
C LYS A 22 20.85 13.86 -24.47
N ARG A 23 21.78 13.26 -23.71
CA ARG A 23 22.33 13.91 -22.51
C ARG A 23 23.05 15.20 -22.89
N LYS A 24 22.83 16.26 -22.11
CA LYS A 24 23.66 17.47 -22.16
C LYS A 24 25.08 17.02 -21.79
N ASP A 25 26.04 17.23 -22.70
CA ASP A 25 27.47 16.89 -22.52
C ASP A 25 27.84 15.40 -22.64
N SER A 26 27.01 14.57 -23.29
CA SER A 26 27.38 13.19 -23.61
C SER A 26 26.87 12.76 -25.00
N GLN A 27 27.55 11.78 -25.62
CA GLN A 27 27.02 11.08 -26.79
C GLN A 27 25.94 10.05 -26.43
N ARG A 28 25.73 9.79 -25.13
CA ARG A 28 24.70 8.87 -24.64
C ARG A 28 23.32 9.51 -24.62
N TYR A 29 22.31 8.66 -24.79
CA TYR A 29 20.91 8.98 -24.65
C TYR A 29 20.40 8.55 -23.27
N GLU A 30 19.39 9.26 -22.78
CA GLU A 30 18.61 8.93 -21.58
C GLU A 30 17.11 9.01 -21.90
N ILE A 31 16.29 8.59 -20.94
CA ILE A 31 14.83 8.61 -21.08
C ILE A 31 14.29 9.89 -20.44
N ALA A 32 13.46 10.63 -21.18
CA ALA A 32 12.74 11.78 -20.64
C ALA A 32 11.91 11.36 -19.42
N PRO A 33 11.93 12.12 -18.31
CA PRO A 33 11.13 11.79 -17.14
C PRO A 33 9.63 11.72 -17.46
N ILE A 34 9.00 10.62 -17.08
CA ILE A 34 7.55 10.43 -17.13
C ILE A 34 6.98 11.08 -15.86
N LYS A 35 6.13 12.09 -16.05
CA LYS A 35 5.60 12.89 -14.93
C LYS A 35 4.66 12.11 -14.02
N ASP A 36 3.75 11.33 -14.62
CA ASP A 36 2.72 10.62 -13.89
C ASP A 36 3.23 9.26 -13.41
N PRO A 37 2.98 8.88 -12.15
CA PRO A 37 3.35 7.56 -11.66
C PRO A 37 2.53 6.46 -12.35
N LEU A 38 3.17 5.31 -12.55
CA LEU A 38 2.62 4.17 -13.28
C LEU A 38 2.24 3.04 -12.33
N SER A 39 1.25 2.22 -12.70
CA SER A 39 1.02 0.95 -12.00
C SER A 39 2.21 0.00 -12.21
N PHE A 40 2.32 -1.02 -11.36
CA PHE A 40 3.38 -2.02 -11.43
C PHE A 40 3.51 -2.65 -12.84
N GLU A 41 2.41 -3.01 -13.47
CA GLU A 41 2.37 -3.65 -14.79
C GLU A 41 2.73 -2.68 -15.93
N LYS A 42 2.18 -1.46 -15.88
CA LYS A 42 2.50 -0.42 -16.87
C LYS A 42 3.97 -0.03 -16.77
N GLY A 43 4.45 0.17 -15.54
CA GLY A 43 5.85 0.46 -15.24
C GLY A 43 6.77 -0.64 -15.76
N PHE A 44 6.44 -1.91 -15.51
CA PHE A 44 7.18 -3.05 -16.05
C PHE A 44 7.32 -2.97 -17.57
N PHE A 45 6.22 -2.79 -18.31
CA PHE A 45 6.26 -2.69 -19.77
C PHE A 45 7.13 -1.53 -20.27
N LEU A 46 6.99 -0.34 -19.68
CA LEU A 46 7.79 0.82 -20.10
C LEU A 46 9.27 0.71 -19.73
N VAL A 47 9.61 0.04 -18.63
CA VAL A 47 11.00 -0.23 -18.25
C VAL A 47 11.67 -1.16 -19.27
N ILE A 48 11.00 -2.25 -19.67
CA ILE A 48 11.51 -3.15 -20.71
C ILE A 48 11.76 -2.37 -22.01
N GLN A 49 10.77 -1.57 -22.44
CA GLN A 49 10.88 -0.76 -23.66
C GLN A 49 12.04 0.25 -23.55
N ALA A 50 12.17 0.93 -22.41
CA ALA A 50 13.24 1.89 -22.15
C ALA A 50 14.62 1.23 -22.20
N CYS A 51 14.81 0.08 -21.55
CA CYS A 51 16.05 -0.68 -21.59
C CYS A 51 16.43 -1.07 -23.01
N GLN A 52 15.48 -1.59 -23.81
CA GLN A 52 15.72 -1.97 -25.20
C GLN A 52 16.10 -0.77 -26.08
N LEU A 53 15.40 0.36 -25.93
CA LEU A 53 15.67 1.57 -26.69
C LEU A 53 17.04 2.16 -26.37
N LEU A 54 17.42 2.18 -25.07
CA LEU A 54 18.75 2.62 -24.65
C LEU A 54 19.83 1.66 -25.18
N ALA A 55 19.60 0.35 -25.14
CA ALA A 55 20.58 -0.67 -25.59
C ALA A 55 20.85 -0.58 -27.09
N GLN A 56 19.87 -0.13 -27.88
CA GLN A 56 20.02 0.10 -29.31
C GLN A 56 20.75 1.40 -29.65
N LYS A 57 20.73 2.40 -28.75
CA LYS A 57 21.24 3.75 -29.03
C LYS A 57 22.56 4.08 -28.35
N ASN A 58 22.83 3.45 -27.20
CA ASN A 58 24.05 3.66 -26.44
C ASN A 58 25.01 2.50 -26.67
N GLU A 59 26.30 2.82 -26.83
CA GLU A 59 27.36 1.83 -26.85
C GLU A 59 27.83 1.48 -25.42
N GLY A 60 28.40 0.28 -25.25
CA GLY A 60 28.88 -0.21 -23.96
C GLY A 60 27.77 -0.68 -23.01
N ILE A 61 28.12 -0.86 -21.74
CA ILE A 61 27.17 -1.29 -20.70
C ILE A 61 26.20 -0.16 -20.35
N LEU A 62 24.95 -0.55 -20.10
CA LEU A 62 23.88 0.27 -19.57
C LEU A 62 23.65 -0.05 -18.10
N PHE A 63 23.72 0.97 -17.26
CA PHE A 63 23.40 0.83 -15.84
C PHE A 63 22.00 1.37 -15.56
N VAL A 64 21.16 0.51 -15.00
CA VAL A 64 19.77 0.82 -14.63
C VAL A 64 19.65 0.80 -13.11
N GLY A 65 19.39 1.95 -12.50
CA GLY A 65 19.14 2.02 -11.06
C GLY A 65 17.67 1.76 -10.75
N LEU A 66 17.41 0.84 -9.82
CA LEU A 66 16.09 0.50 -9.31
C LEU A 66 16.07 0.72 -7.79
N ALA A 67 15.50 1.85 -7.36
CA ALA A 67 15.40 2.21 -5.95
C ALA A 67 13.97 2.28 -5.45
N GLY A 68 13.83 2.42 -4.13
CA GLY A 68 12.57 2.37 -3.41
C GLY A 68 12.80 1.94 -1.96
N PRO A 69 11.89 2.27 -1.04
CA PRO A 69 12.03 1.84 0.35
C PRO A 69 12.00 0.30 0.47
N SER A 70 12.54 -0.22 1.58
CA SER A 70 12.40 -1.64 1.90
C SER A 70 10.92 -2.03 1.91
N GLY A 71 10.57 -3.21 1.40
CA GLY A 71 9.17 -3.64 1.26
C GLY A 71 8.44 -3.15 0.01
N ALA A 72 8.98 -2.19 -0.76
CA ALA A 72 8.30 -1.64 -1.95
C ALA A 72 8.07 -2.64 -3.11
N GLY A 73 8.72 -3.81 -3.09
CA GLY A 73 8.62 -4.81 -4.16
C GLY A 73 9.66 -4.66 -5.27
N LYS A 74 10.78 -3.96 -5.00
CA LYS A 74 11.92 -3.85 -5.92
C LYS A 74 12.48 -5.20 -6.36
N THR A 75 12.75 -6.10 -5.41
CA THR A 75 13.29 -7.44 -5.67
C THR A 75 12.38 -8.25 -6.60
N ILE A 76 11.06 -8.23 -6.33
CA ILE A 76 10.06 -8.88 -7.19
C ILE A 76 10.04 -8.23 -8.59
N PHE A 77 10.16 -6.90 -8.66
CA PHE A 77 10.20 -6.19 -9.93
C PHE A 77 11.46 -6.55 -10.74
N SER A 78 12.64 -6.61 -10.12
CA SER A 78 13.88 -7.04 -10.77
C SER A 78 13.85 -8.50 -11.19
N GLU A 79 13.31 -9.41 -10.37
CA GLU A 79 13.13 -10.82 -10.72
C GLU A 79 12.21 -10.98 -11.95
N LYS A 80 11.12 -10.21 -12.00
CA LYS A 80 10.23 -10.20 -13.17
C LYS A 80 10.95 -9.73 -14.43
N ILE A 81 11.86 -8.76 -14.32
CA ILE A 81 12.69 -8.32 -15.45
C ILE A 81 13.67 -9.41 -15.86
N LEU A 82 14.37 -10.05 -14.92
CA LEU A 82 15.30 -11.15 -15.22
C LEU A 82 14.60 -12.32 -15.90
N ASN A 83 13.40 -12.68 -15.45
CA ASN A 83 12.60 -13.75 -16.07
C ASN A 83 12.19 -13.41 -17.51
N PHE A 84 11.97 -12.13 -17.82
CA PHE A 84 11.60 -11.68 -19.18
C PHE A 84 12.82 -11.42 -20.07
N MET A 85 13.94 -10.97 -19.51
CA MET A 85 15.22 -10.73 -20.19
C MET A 85 16.37 -11.43 -19.45
N PRO A 86 16.54 -12.76 -19.62
CA PRO A 86 17.53 -13.54 -18.86
C PRO A 86 18.99 -13.14 -19.08
N SER A 87 19.27 -12.40 -20.16
CA SER A 87 20.60 -11.91 -20.50
C SER A 87 21.01 -10.64 -19.74
N VAL A 88 20.13 -10.08 -18.90
CA VAL A 88 20.41 -8.92 -18.02
C VAL A 88 21.11 -9.37 -16.75
N ALA A 89 22.09 -8.61 -16.28
CA ALA A 89 22.71 -8.83 -14.98
C ALA A 89 21.99 -8.06 -13.86
N LEU A 90 21.96 -8.64 -12.66
CA LEU A 90 21.45 -8.00 -11.45
C LEU A 90 22.54 -7.90 -10.38
N ILE A 91 22.72 -6.68 -9.87
CA ILE A 91 23.52 -6.34 -8.71
C ILE A 91 22.54 -5.84 -7.64
N SER A 92 22.37 -6.62 -6.56
CA SER A 92 21.65 -6.14 -5.37
C SER A 92 22.64 -5.48 -4.42
N MET A 93 22.39 -4.22 -4.07
CA MET A 93 23.25 -3.44 -3.15
C MET A 93 23.27 -4.02 -1.74
N ASP A 94 22.23 -4.77 -1.35
CA ASP A 94 22.15 -5.44 -0.06
C ASP A 94 23.35 -6.37 0.19
N HIS A 95 23.93 -6.94 -0.88
CA HIS A 95 25.11 -7.77 -0.79
C HIS A 95 26.41 -7.00 -0.51
N TYR A 96 26.43 -5.69 -0.76
CA TYR A 96 27.57 -4.82 -0.51
C TYR A 96 27.55 -4.22 0.90
N ASN A 97 26.61 -4.63 1.75
CA ASN A 97 26.61 -4.22 3.14
C ASN A 97 27.87 -4.72 3.89
N ASP A 98 28.30 -3.92 4.86
CA ASP A 98 29.46 -4.18 5.70
C ASP A 98 29.11 -3.83 7.16
N SER A 99 28.86 -4.84 7.98
CA SER A 99 28.41 -4.67 9.36
C SER A 99 29.42 -3.97 10.26
N SER A 100 30.70 -3.94 9.89
CA SER A 100 31.71 -3.17 10.62
C SER A 100 31.46 -1.66 10.56
N ARG A 101 30.62 -1.19 9.62
CA ARG A 101 30.25 0.21 9.41
C ARG A 101 28.95 0.61 10.09
N ILE A 102 28.32 -0.30 10.83
CA ILE A 102 27.06 -0.02 11.54
C ILE A 102 27.34 1.01 12.64
N VAL A 103 26.55 2.08 12.64
CA VAL A 103 26.56 3.10 13.69
C VAL A 103 25.23 3.01 14.43
N ASP A 104 25.28 2.91 15.76
CA ASP A 104 24.10 2.87 16.65
C ASP A 104 23.05 1.80 16.27
N GLY A 105 23.50 0.67 15.70
CA GLY A 105 22.59 -0.40 15.26
C GLY A 105 21.71 -0.03 14.06
N ASN A 106 22.03 1.05 13.32
CA ASN A 106 21.25 1.52 12.19
C ASN A 106 21.65 0.81 10.88
N PHE A 107 20.86 -0.21 10.51
CA PHE A 107 21.03 -0.96 9.26
C PHE A 107 20.54 -0.25 8.00
N ASP A 108 19.97 0.95 8.13
CA ASP A 108 19.56 1.77 6.98
C ASP A 108 20.48 2.98 6.81
N ASP A 109 21.54 3.11 7.61
CA ASP A 109 22.54 4.18 7.43
C ASP A 109 23.25 4.02 6.07
N PRO A 110 23.35 5.09 5.24
CA PRO A 110 24.05 5.03 3.96
C PRO A 110 25.50 4.54 4.04
N ARG A 111 26.16 4.67 5.21
CA ARG A 111 27.54 4.19 5.44
C ARG A 111 27.65 2.68 5.52
N LEU A 112 26.54 1.95 5.72
CA LEU A 112 26.52 0.50 5.74
C LEU A 112 26.96 -0.10 4.40
N THR A 113 26.59 0.55 3.29
CA THR A 113 26.95 0.09 1.95
C THR A 113 28.41 0.41 1.65
N ASP A 114 29.16 -0.61 1.27
CA ASP A 114 30.52 -0.49 0.75
C ASP A 114 30.50 -0.02 -0.70
N TYR A 115 30.40 1.31 -0.84
CA TYR A 115 30.43 1.98 -2.15
C TYR A 115 31.76 1.80 -2.86
N ASP A 116 32.87 1.59 -2.16
CA ASP A 116 34.18 1.45 -2.78
C ASP A 116 34.21 0.17 -3.64
N THR A 117 33.85 -0.97 -3.04
CA THR A 117 33.72 -2.24 -3.78
C THR A 117 32.63 -2.17 -4.86
N LEU A 118 31.48 -1.54 -4.58
CA LEU A 118 30.39 -1.41 -5.56
C LEU A 118 30.81 -0.59 -6.79
N LEU A 119 31.44 0.56 -6.59
CA LEU A 119 31.87 1.44 -7.67
C LEU A 119 33.01 0.82 -8.47
N GLN A 120 33.93 0.10 -7.81
CA GLN A 120 34.96 -0.66 -8.50
C GLN A 120 34.34 -1.70 -9.43
N ASN A 121 33.40 -2.51 -8.94
CA ASN A 121 32.71 -3.52 -9.74
C ASN A 121 31.91 -2.89 -10.91
N ILE A 122 31.30 -1.72 -10.71
CA ILE A 122 30.61 -0.99 -11.79
C ILE A 122 31.61 -0.55 -12.88
N ASN A 123 32.78 -0.03 -12.49
CA ASN A 123 33.82 0.38 -13.42
C ASN A 123 34.42 -0.82 -14.19
N ASP A 124 34.70 -1.92 -13.51
CA ASP A 124 35.23 -3.13 -14.14
C ASP A 124 34.24 -3.73 -15.16
N LEU A 125 32.95 -3.77 -14.84
CA LEU A 125 31.91 -4.18 -15.79
C LEU A 125 31.85 -3.23 -17.00
N LYS A 126 32.00 -1.92 -16.78
CA LYS A 126 32.03 -0.92 -17.85
C LYS A 126 33.22 -1.13 -18.79
N GLU A 127 34.34 -1.63 -18.27
CA GLU A 127 35.54 -2.03 -19.04
C GLU A 127 35.44 -3.42 -19.67
N GLY A 128 34.33 -4.13 -19.47
CA GLY A 128 34.11 -5.46 -20.03
C GLY A 128 34.83 -6.58 -19.25
N LYS A 129 35.10 -6.37 -17.96
CA LYS A 129 35.67 -7.38 -17.07
C LYS A 129 34.57 -8.01 -16.21
N GLN A 130 34.71 -9.31 -15.93
CA GLN A 130 33.90 -9.98 -14.90
C GLN A 130 34.24 -9.42 -13.50
N VAL A 131 33.31 -9.53 -12.56
CA VAL A 131 33.46 -8.97 -11.21
C VAL A 131 33.04 -9.94 -10.13
N GLU A 132 33.59 -9.77 -8.93
CA GLU A 132 33.23 -10.55 -7.75
C GLU A 132 32.22 -9.78 -6.89
N ILE A 133 30.98 -10.25 -6.86
CA ILE A 133 29.93 -9.67 -6.03
C ILE A 133 29.96 -10.34 -4.66
N PRO A 134 30.09 -9.58 -3.56
CA PRO A 134 30.02 -10.16 -2.22
C PRO A 134 28.67 -10.86 -1.99
N ILE A 135 28.62 -11.79 -1.04
CA ILE A 135 27.39 -12.42 -0.58
C ILE A 135 27.22 -12.05 0.88
N TYR A 136 26.21 -11.22 1.16
CA TYR A 136 25.85 -10.83 2.52
C TYR A 136 24.78 -11.77 3.08
N ASP A 137 25.04 -12.34 4.25
CA ASP A 137 24.05 -13.10 5.02
C ASP A 137 23.45 -12.22 6.12
N PHE A 138 22.15 -11.97 6.01
CA PHE A 138 21.41 -11.16 6.97
C PHE A 138 21.25 -11.81 8.34
N LYS A 139 21.34 -13.16 8.43
CA LYS A 139 21.22 -13.86 9.72
C LYS A 139 22.46 -13.67 10.58
N SER A 140 23.63 -13.90 9.99
CA SER A 140 24.93 -13.63 10.65
C SER A 140 25.36 -12.16 10.61
N SER A 141 24.65 -11.32 9.86
CA SER A 141 25.01 -9.91 9.61
C SER A 141 26.46 -9.77 9.12
N SER A 142 26.88 -10.63 8.18
CA SER A 142 28.27 -10.68 7.71
C SER A 142 28.39 -11.07 6.23
N ARG A 143 29.54 -10.78 5.62
CA ARG A 143 29.88 -11.28 4.29
C ARG A 143 30.38 -12.72 4.39
N VAL A 144 29.75 -13.62 3.65
CA VAL A 144 30.01 -15.07 3.73
C VAL A 144 30.72 -15.64 2.49
N GLY A 145 30.94 -14.82 1.47
CA GLY A 145 31.63 -15.25 0.25
C GLY A 145 31.48 -14.24 -0.89
N TYR A 146 31.82 -14.69 -2.10
CA TYR A 146 31.68 -13.93 -3.34
C TYR A 146 31.09 -14.83 -4.43
N ARG A 147 30.38 -14.21 -5.37
CA ARG A 147 29.95 -14.83 -6.62
C ARG A 147 30.50 -14.04 -7.80
N THR A 148 31.01 -14.73 -8.80
CA THR A 148 31.39 -14.11 -10.07
C THR A 148 30.15 -13.66 -10.83
N LEU A 149 30.19 -12.43 -11.34
CA LEU A 149 29.23 -11.91 -12.31
C LEU A 149 29.97 -11.68 -13.64
N GLU A 150 29.58 -12.46 -14.64
CA GLU A 150 30.00 -12.29 -16.02
C GLU A 150 29.42 -11.01 -16.64
N VAL A 151 30.13 -10.47 -17.63
CA VAL A 151 29.62 -9.33 -18.40
C VAL A 151 28.37 -9.76 -19.18
N PRO A 152 27.21 -9.13 -18.95
CA PRO A 152 25.96 -9.58 -19.57
C PRO A 152 25.98 -9.33 -21.09
N SER A 153 25.58 -10.34 -21.87
CA SER A 153 25.47 -10.23 -23.33
C SER A 153 24.41 -9.19 -23.78
N SER A 154 23.41 -8.93 -22.94
CA SER A 154 22.44 -7.84 -23.16
C SER A 154 23.06 -6.44 -23.06
N LYS A 155 24.25 -6.33 -22.48
CA LYS A 155 24.90 -5.09 -22.06
C LYS A 155 24.11 -4.31 -21.01
N ILE A 156 23.13 -4.91 -20.33
CA ILE A 156 22.32 -4.23 -19.32
C ILE A 156 22.63 -4.81 -17.94
N VAL A 157 22.93 -3.92 -16.99
CA VAL A 157 23.13 -4.23 -15.57
C VAL A 157 22.12 -3.44 -14.76
N ILE A 158 21.27 -4.14 -14.01
CA ILE A 158 20.35 -3.54 -13.04
C ILE A 158 21.05 -3.48 -11.69
N ILE A 159 21.09 -2.29 -11.09
CA ILE A 159 21.54 -2.06 -9.72
C ILE A 159 20.30 -1.79 -8.87
N GLU A 160 19.96 -2.72 -7.99
CA GLU A 160 18.79 -2.68 -7.15
C GLU A 160 19.18 -2.44 -5.69
N GLY A 161 18.43 -1.58 -5.00
CA GLY A 161 18.68 -1.31 -3.58
C GLY A 161 17.98 -0.05 -3.08
N ILE A 162 17.92 0.13 -1.76
CA ILE A 162 17.28 1.32 -1.17
C ILE A 162 17.99 2.63 -1.56
N TYR A 163 19.30 2.58 -1.82
CA TYR A 163 20.15 3.71 -2.23
C TYR A 163 20.62 3.64 -3.69
N ALA A 164 19.96 2.84 -4.54
CA ALA A 164 20.39 2.67 -5.93
C ALA A 164 20.30 3.96 -6.77
N LEU A 165 19.58 4.97 -6.31
CA LEU A 165 19.44 6.29 -6.95
C LEU A 165 20.27 7.40 -6.28
N SER A 166 21.13 7.03 -5.33
CA SER A 166 21.99 7.95 -4.58
C SER A 166 22.92 8.77 -5.45
N GLU A 167 23.35 9.92 -4.93
CA GLU A 167 24.25 10.83 -5.64
C GLU A 167 25.55 10.16 -6.11
N LYS A 168 26.02 9.14 -5.38
CA LYS A 168 27.22 8.37 -5.74
C LYS A 168 27.03 7.53 -7.00
N LEU A 169 25.82 7.01 -7.23
CA LEU A 169 25.52 6.14 -8.38
C LEU A 169 24.89 6.92 -9.54
N ARG A 170 24.09 7.94 -9.24
CA ARG A 170 23.27 8.71 -10.20
C ARG A 170 24.02 9.14 -11.48
N PRO A 171 25.29 9.62 -11.44
CA PRO A 171 26.03 9.98 -12.66
C PRO A 171 26.30 8.80 -13.59
N LEU A 172 26.42 7.60 -13.04
CA LEU A 172 26.74 6.36 -13.75
C LEU A 172 25.51 5.70 -14.38
N LEU A 173 24.30 6.06 -13.93
CA LEU A 173 23.05 5.45 -14.38
C LEU A 173 22.54 6.06 -15.68
N ASP A 174 22.11 5.21 -16.61
CA ASP A 174 21.44 5.59 -17.85
C ASP A 174 19.91 5.67 -17.68
N LEU A 175 19.37 4.84 -16.78
CA LEU A 175 17.95 4.81 -16.44
C LEU A 175 17.77 4.74 -14.93
N ARG A 176 16.88 5.58 -14.40
CA ARG A 176 16.56 5.66 -12.97
C ARG A 176 15.09 5.34 -12.78
N ILE A 177 14.81 4.34 -11.95
CA ILE A 177 13.47 3.83 -11.70
C ILE A 177 13.23 3.84 -10.19
N SER A 178 12.08 4.36 -9.77
CA SER A 178 11.62 4.25 -8.38
C SER A 178 10.40 3.33 -8.29
N VAL A 179 10.41 2.37 -7.37
CA VAL A 179 9.25 1.56 -7.00
C VAL A 179 8.84 1.92 -5.57
N THR A 180 7.57 2.28 -5.37
CA THR A 180 7.03 2.67 -4.06
C THR A 180 5.64 2.05 -3.87
N GLY A 181 5.27 1.61 -2.67
CA GLY A 181 3.92 1.15 -2.35
C GLY A 181 3.13 2.10 -1.44
N GLY A 182 3.75 3.23 -1.07
CA GLY A 182 3.32 4.10 0.01
C GLY A 182 4.09 3.75 1.28
N VAL A 183 4.61 4.77 1.97
CA VAL A 183 5.51 4.61 3.13
C VAL A 183 4.88 3.69 4.18
N HIS A 184 3.58 3.82 4.41
CA HIS A 184 2.83 2.97 5.31
C HIS A 184 2.93 1.48 4.95
N PHE A 185 2.50 1.09 3.75
CA PHE A 185 2.49 -0.32 3.32
C PHE A 185 3.89 -0.91 3.18
N ASP A 186 4.87 -0.10 2.77
CA ASP A 186 6.25 -0.54 2.60
C ASP A 186 6.87 -0.90 3.97
N LEU A 187 6.57 -0.12 5.02
CA LEU A 187 6.95 -0.44 6.40
C LEU A 187 6.28 -1.73 6.92
N VAL A 188 4.98 -1.93 6.66
CA VAL A 188 4.28 -3.17 7.04
C VAL A 188 4.90 -4.39 6.36
N LYS A 189 5.14 -4.30 5.05
CA LYS A 189 5.77 -5.39 4.28
C LYS A 189 7.14 -5.75 4.82
N ARG A 190 7.94 -4.73 5.18
CA ARG A 190 9.24 -4.93 5.83
C ARG A 190 9.07 -5.66 7.17
N LEU A 191 8.17 -5.20 8.03
CA LEU A 191 7.89 -5.83 9.32
C LEU A 191 7.56 -7.32 9.15
N LEU A 192 6.62 -7.65 8.27
CA LEU A 192 6.20 -9.04 8.04
C LEU A 192 7.32 -9.92 7.48
N ARG A 193 8.11 -9.39 6.54
CA ARG A 193 9.25 -10.08 5.96
C ARG A 193 10.33 -10.35 7.02
N ASP A 194 10.61 -9.38 7.88
CA ASP A 194 11.70 -9.47 8.85
C ASP A 194 11.30 -10.42 10.01
N ILE A 195 10.04 -10.42 10.45
CA ILE A 195 9.48 -11.43 11.38
C ILE A 195 9.72 -12.85 10.83
N GLN A 196 9.40 -13.10 9.55
CA GLN A 196 9.56 -14.41 8.93
C GLN A 196 11.03 -14.83 8.75
N ARG A 197 11.95 -13.87 8.57
CA ARG A 197 13.37 -14.16 8.27
C ARG A 197 14.23 -14.36 9.51
N ALA A 198 13.96 -13.61 10.58
CA ALA A 198 14.88 -13.47 11.70
C ALA A 198 14.40 -14.13 13.00
N GLY A 199 13.15 -14.61 13.08
CA GLY A 199 12.58 -15.06 14.36
C GLY A 199 12.58 -13.95 15.42
N GLN A 200 12.65 -12.69 14.99
CA GLN A 200 12.68 -11.53 15.87
C GLN A 200 11.28 -11.21 16.37
N GLU A 201 11.20 -10.85 17.65
CA GLU A 201 9.94 -10.44 18.27
C GLU A 201 9.42 -9.13 17.64
N PRO A 202 8.13 -9.05 17.25
CA PRO A 202 7.56 -7.91 16.53
C PRO A 202 7.79 -6.53 17.19
N GLU A 203 7.89 -6.49 18.52
CA GLU A 203 8.13 -5.29 19.31
C GLU A 203 9.46 -4.61 18.97
N GLN A 204 10.52 -5.40 18.72
CA GLN A 204 11.87 -4.90 18.42
C GLN A 204 11.93 -4.28 17.03
N ILE A 205 11.22 -4.89 16.07
CA ILE A 205 11.21 -4.45 14.67
C ILE A 205 10.44 -3.13 14.52
N ILE A 206 9.35 -2.96 15.26
CA ILE A 206 8.53 -1.74 15.20
C ILE A 206 9.28 -0.52 15.78
N HIS A 207 10.05 -0.71 16.85
CA HIS A 207 10.93 0.33 17.40
C HIS A 207 12.01 0.75 16.40
N GLN A 208 12.65 -0.23 15.74
CA GLN A 208 13.62 0.01 14.68
C GLN A 208 12.99 0.81 13.52
N ILE A 209 11.76 0.47 13.12
CA ILE A 209 11.05 1.18 12.04
C ILE A 209 10.87 2.67 12.33
N SER A 210 10.45 3.04 13.55
CA SER A 210 10.19 4.44 13.88
C SER A 210 11.46 5.25 14.14
N GLU A 211 12.47 4.67 14.79
CA GLU A 211 13.63 5.44 15.24
C GLU A 211 14.79 5.46 14.23
N THR A 212 14.91 4.45 13.37
CA THR A 212 16.03 4.37 12.41
C THR A 212 15.56 4.40 10.96
N VAL A 213 14.61 3.54 10.57
CA VAL A 213 14.24 3.35 9.16
C VAL A 213 13.64 4.61 8.52
N TYR A 214 12.67 5.25 9.17
CA TYR A 214 12.00 6.41 8.57
C TYR A 214 12.86 7.68 8.52
N PRO A 215 13.61 8.06 9.58
CA PRO A 215 14.57 9.17 9.48
C PRO A 215 15.54 8.98 8.32
N MET A 216 16.06 7.76 8.12
CA MET A 216 16.92 7.45 6.96
C MET A 216 16.15 7.56 5.64
N TYR A 217 14.92 7.08 5.58
CA TYR A 217 14.06 7.23 4.40
C TYR A 217 13.85 8.69 4.01
N LYS A 218 13.45 9.55 4.96
CA LYS A 218 13.20 10.97 4.70
C LYS A 218 14.47 11.74 4.36
N ALA A 219 15.57 11.45 5.04
CA ALA A 219 16.81 12.17 4.85
C ALA A 219 17.50 11.81 3.51
N PHE A 220 17.46 10.54 3.12
CA PHE A 220 18.31 10.04 2.02
C PHE A 220 17.51 9.39 0.89
N ILE A 221 16.55 8.52 1.20
CA ILE A 221 15.87 7.71 0.16
C ILE A 221 14.83 8.55 -0.60
N GLU A 222 13.90 9.21 0.08
CA GLU A 222 12.79 9.96 -0.54
C GLU A 222 13.29 11.04 -1.53
N PRO A 223 14.30 11.86 -1.21
CA PRO A 223 14.85 12.82 -2.17
C PRO A 223 15.42 12.15 -3.43
N ASP A 224 16.11 11.02 -3.29
CA ASP A 224 16.70 10.27 -4.41
C ASP A 224 15.63 9.71 -5.36
N LEU A 225 14.52 9.21 -4.82
CA LEU A 225 13.41 8.69 -5.62
C LEU A 225 12.76 9.75 -6.51
N GLN A 226 12.79 11.03 -6.11
CA GLN A 226 12.26 12.11 -6.94
C GLN A 226 13.02 12.30 -8.25
N THR A 227 14.26 11.83 -8.30
CA THR A 227 15.14 11.92 -9.47
C THR A 227 14.86 10.85 -10.53
N ALA A 228 13.96 9.89 -10.27
CA ALA A 228 13.64 8.81 -11.19
C ALA A 228 13.03 9.31 -12.51
N HIS A 229 13.44 8.70 -13.62
CA HIS A 229 12.82 8.90 -14.93
C HIS A 229 11.45 8.21 -15.02
N ILE A 230 11.32 7.04 -14.37
CA ILE A 230 10.10 6.24 -14.34
C ILE A 230 9.72 5.99 -12.89
N LYS A 231 8.52 6.44 -12.49
CA LYS A 231 7.98 6.25 -11.14
C LYS A 231 6.89 5.18 -11.15
N ILE A 232 7.05 4.15 -10.35
CA ILE A 232 6.16 2.98 -10.29
C ILE A 232 5.54 2.89 -8.90
N ILE A 233 4.22 2.77 -8.87
CA ILE A 233 3.42 2.53 -7.66
C ILE A 233 3.03 1.05 -7.63
N ASN A 234 3.55 0.35 -6.62
CA ASN A 234 3.19 -1.01 -6.29
C ASN A 234 2.07 -1.03 -5.24
N LYS A 235 0.83 -1.06 -5.70
CA LYS A 235 -0.37 -1.17 -4.83
C LYS A 235 -0.56 -2.56 -4.22
N PHE A 236 0.43 -3.46 -4.32
CA PHE A 236 0.34 -4.77 -3.68
C PHE A 236 0.06 -4.61 -2.20
N ASN A 237 -1.02 -5.24 -1.76
CA ASN A 237 -1.46 -5.23 -0.39
C ASN A 237 -0.92 -6.48 0.32
N PRO A 238 -0.06 -6.36 1.35
CA PRO A 238 0.43 -7.53 2.07
C PRO A 238 -0.69 -8.33 2.76
N PHE A 239 -1.86 -7.71 2.99
CA PHE A 239 -3.01 -8.35 3.62
C PHE A 239 -3.74 -9.33 2.69
N THR A 240 -3.55 -9.24 1.37
CA THR A 240 -4.12 -10.21 0.41
C THR A 240 -3.40 -11.54 0.56
N GLY A 241 -3.93 -12.42 1.41
CA GLY A 241 -3.35 -13.73 1.71
C GLY A 241 -3.26 -14.08 3.20
N PHE A 242 -3.60 -13.17 4.12
CA PHE A 242 -3.70 -13.53 5.54
C PHE A 242 -4.88 -14.50 5.74
N GLN A 243 -4.55 -15.72 6.15
CA GLN A 243 -5.39 -16.92 6.07
C GLN A 243 -6.58 -16.97 7.05
N SER A 244 -6.96 -15.87 7.70
CA SER A 244 -8.13 -15.86 8.61
C SER A 244 -8.79 -14.48 8.72
N PRO A 245 -9.55 -14.04 7.70
CA PRO A 245 -10.37 -12.84 7.83
C PRO A 245 -11.38 -13.00 8.97
N THR A 246 -11.63 -11.91 9.71
CA THR A 246 -12.76 -11.86 10.64
C THR A 246 -13.96 -11.28 9.92
N TYR A 247 -15.06 -12.02 9.89
CA TYR A 247 -16.34 -11.57 9.37
C TYR A 247 -17.11 -10.87 10.49
N ILE A 248 -17.64 -9.68 10.21
CA ILE A 248 -18.35 -8.86 11.20
C ILE A 248 -19.69 -8.44 10.62
N LEU A 249 -20.77 -8.74 11.34
CA LEU A 249 -22.09 -8.14 11.14
C LEU A 249 -22.33 -7.14 12.24
N LYS A 250 -22.67 -5.91 11.85
CA LYS A 250 -22.92 -4.80 12.79
C LYS A 250 -24.34 -4.29 12.62
N SER A 251 -25.03 -4.00 13.71
CA SER A 251 -26.35 -3.37 13.70
C SER A 251 -26.45 -2.31 14.81
N SER A 252 -27.34 -1.35 14.64
CA SER A 252 -27.74 -0.40 15.70
C SER A 252 -29.01 -0.85 16.44
N LYS A 253 -29.51 -2.07 16.18
CA LYS A 253 -30.66 -2.64 16.88
C LYS A 253 -30.29 -2.89 18.34
N ASN A 254 -31.19 -2.54 19.24
CA ASN A 254 -31.03 -2.85 20.67
C ASN A 254 -31.37 -4.32 20.89
N VAL A 255 -30.42 -5.04 21.49
CA VAL A 255 -30.55 -6.44 21.89
C VAL A 255 -30.14 -6.51 23.36
N THR A 256 -30.91 -7.23 24.17
CA THR A 256 -30.62 -7.36 25.61
C THR A 256 -29.60 -8.45 25.87
N GLU A 257 -28.88 -8.36 26.99
CA GLU A 257 -27.92 -9.39 27.41
C GLU A 257 -28.58 -10.77 27.55
N ASP A 258 -29.81 -10.82 28.07
CA ASP A 258 -30.55 -12.07 28.24
C ASP A 258 -30.86 -12.75 26.89
N GLN A 259 -31.14 -11.98 25.85
CA GLN A 259 -31.34 -12.54 24.50
C GLN A 259 -30.05 -13.17 23.96
N ILE A 260 -28.89 -12.55 24.25
CA ILE A 260 -27.59 -13.10 23.85
C ILE A 260 -27.32 -14.39 24.64
N ARG A 261 -27.48 -14.37 25.97
CA ARG A 261 -27.27 -15.55 26.83
C ARG A 261 -28.15 -16.75 26.45
N LEU A 262 -29.35 -16.52 25.91
CA LEU A 262 -30.23 -17.60 25.42
C LEU A 262 -29.75 -18.26 24.12
N ILE A 263 -28.97 -17.55 23.32
CA ILE A 263 -28.47 -18.02 22.01
C ILE A 263 -27.05 -18.58 22.14
N MET A 264 -26.28 -18.04 23.08
CA MET A 264 -24.93 -18.52 23.39
C MET A 264 -24.99 -19.87 24.12
N SER A 265 -23.96 -20.70 23.97
CA SER A 265 -23.81 -21.98 24.69
C SER A 265 -23.56 -21.75 26.19
N GLU A 266 -23.85 -22.75 27.03
CA GLU A 266 -23.65 -22.64 28.48
C GLU A 266 -22.18 -22.41 28.91
N GLU A 267 -21.22 -22.73 28.03
CA GLU A 267 -19.78 -22.56 28.27
C GLU A 267 -19.23 -21.21 27.78
N HIS A 268 -20.09 -20.29 27.32
CA HIS A 268 -19.64 -18.98 26.86
C HIS A 268 -18.94 -18.18 27.97
N THR A 269 -18.01 -17.33 27.56
CA THR A 269 -17.31 -16.41 28.45
C THR A 269 -17.89 -15.01 28.32
N GLU A 270 -18.14 -14.36 29.46
CA GLU A 270 -18.67 -13.00 29.55
C GLU A 270 -17.59 -12.09 30.12
N SER A 271 -17.35 -10.93 29.48
CA SER A 271 -16.35 -9.97 29.95
C SER A 271 -16.71 -8.54 29.57
N MET A 272 -16.33 -7.60 30.45
CA MET A 272 -16.40 -6.17 30.16
C MET A 272 -15.05 -5.69 29.68
N GLU A 273 -15.03 -5.00 28.54
CA GLU A 273 -13.81 -4.46 27.94
C GLU A 273 -13.96 -2.95 27.74
N GLN A 274 -12.94 -2.19 28.13
CA GLN A 274 -12.78 -0.80 27.69
C GLN A 274 -11.61 -0.70 26.74
N THR A 275 -11.86 -0.12 25.56
CA THR A 275 -10.85 0.03 24.51
C THR A 275 -10.76 1.47 24.04
N TYR A 276 -9.53 1.93 23.78
CA TYR A 276 -9.22 3.21 23.19
C TYR A 276 -8.50 2.97 21.86
N ASP A 277 -9.18 3.26 20.76
CA ASP A 277 -8.66 3.11 19.41
C ASP A 277 -8.21 4.47 18.87
N ILE A 278 -6.89 4.64 18.74
CA ILE A 278 -6.28 5.82 18.13
C ILE A 278 -6.13 5.53 16.64
N TYR A 279 -6.90 6.24 15.81
CA TYR A 279 -6.80 6.16 14.36
C TYR A 279 -5.78 7.20 13.88
N LEU A 280 -4.69 6.70 13.29
CA LEU A 280 -3.58 7.49 12.78
C LEU A 280 -3.69 7.57 11.25
N LEU A 281 -3.77 8.80 10.75
CA LEU A 281 -3.73 9.11 9.33
C LEU A 281 -2.29 9.08 8.84
N PRO A 282 -1.97 8.30 7.79
CA PRO A 282 -0.63 8.30 7.20
C PRO A 282 -0.23 9.66 6.62
N PRO A 283 1.07 10.00 6.58
CA PRO A 283 1.55 11.25 6.03
C PRO A 283 1.20 11.37 4.53
N GLY A 284 0.60 12.49 4.14
CA GLY A 284 0.24 12.78 2.74
C GLY A 284 -1.07 12.17 2.28
N GLU A 285 -1.77 11.42 3.14
CA GLU A 285 -3.14 10.98 2.89
C GLU A 285 -4.13 12.06 3.32
N ASP A 286 -5.26 12.14 2.62
CA ASP A 286 -6.34 13.06 2.93
C ASP A 286 -7.31 12.41 3.95
N PRO A 287 -7.64 13.07 5.09
CA PRO A 287 -8.52 12.49 6.11
C PRO A 287 -9.91 12.08 5.60
N GLU A 288 -10.43 12.76 4.57
CA GLU A 288 -11.78 12.49 4.06
C GLU A 288 -11.83 11.28 3.14
N SER A 289 -10.74 11.03 2.39
CA SER A 289 -10.66 9.92 1.43
C SER A 289 -9.80 8.74 1.90
N CYS A 290 -9.07 8.87 3.01
CA CYS A 290 -8.22 7.80 3.52
C CYS A 290 -9.03 6.58 3.97
N GLN A 291 -8.67 5.42 3.45
CA GLN A 291 -9.26 4.12 3.81
C GLN A 291 -8.29 3.22 4.61
N SER A 292 -7.03 3.63 4.72
CA SER A 292 -5.90 2.84 5.23
C SER A 292 -5.34 3.42 6.53
N TYR A 293 -6.23 3.70 7.47
CA TYR A 293 -5.84 4.16 8.81
C TYR A 293 -5.00 3.12 9.55
N LEU A 294 -3.94 3.58 10.19
CA LEU A 294 -3.21 2.78 11.17
C LEU A 294 -3.93 2.89 12.51
N ARG A 295 -4.34 1.76 13.10
CA ARG A 295 -5.06 1.78 14.38
C ARG A 295 -4.16 1.32 15.51
N MET A 296 -3.97 2.16 16.52
CA MET A 296 -3.35 1.75 17.78
C MET A 296 -4.41 1.59 18.87
N ARG A 297 -4.64 0.36 19.32
CA ARG A 297 -5.61 0.02 20.36
C ARG A 297 -4.93 -0.06 21.72
N ASN A 298 -5.39 0.69 22.71
CA ASN A 298 -5.11 0.43 24.12
C ASN A 298 -6.26 -0.39 24.73
N LYS A 299 -5.92 -1.52 25.34
CA LYS A 299 -6.79 -2.29 26.22
C LYS A 299 -6.02 -2.60 27.49
N ASP A 300 -6.53 -2.17 28.65
CA ASP A 300 -5.94 -2.41 29.97
C ASP A 300 -4.45 -2.00 30.08
N GLY A 301 -4.08 -0.87 29.47
CA GLY A 301 -2.71 -0.36 29.45
C GLY A 301 -1.78 -1.08 28.47
N LYS A 302 -2.26 -2.09 27.74
CA LYS A 302 -1.53 -2.79 26.70
C LYS A 302 -1.88 -2.19 25.34
N TYR A 303 -0.88 -1.64 24.66
CA TYR A 303 -1.04 -1.11 23.32
C TYR A 303 -0.83 -2.22 22.29
N ASN A 304 -1.74 -2.29 21.31
CA ASN A 304 -1.62 -3.14 20.15
C ASN A 304 -1.69 -2.28 18.89
N LEU A 305 -0.69 -2.38 18.03
CA LEU A 305 -0.74 -1.77 16.71
C LEU A 305 -1.46 -2.72 15.75
N MET A 306 -2.44 -2.21 15.04
CA MET A 306 -3.30 -2.98 14.16
C MET A 306 -3.26 -2.39 12.76
N PHE A 307 -2.89 -3.23 11.81
CA PHE A 307 -3.06 -2.92 10.40
C PHE A 307 -4.33 -3.60 9.91
N GLU A 308 -5.27 -2.79 9.45
CA GLU A 308 -6.58 -3.25 9.00
C GLU A 308 -6.91 -2.60 7.66
N GLU A 309 -7.22 -3.44 6.68
CA GLU A 309 -7.85 -2.99 5.46
C GLU A 309 -9.23 -3.62 5.42
N TRP A 310 -10.25 -2.78 5.32
CA TRP A 310 -11.62 -3.23 5.38
C TRP A 310 -12.10 -3.58 3.99
N VAL A 311 -12.63 -4.78 3.84
CA VAL A 311 -13.35 -5.16 2.63
C VAL A 311 -14.81 -5.30 3.00
N THR A 312 -15.67 -4.51 2.38
CA THR A 312 -17.12 -4.64 2.55
C THR A 312 -17.65 -5.62 1.51
N ASP A 313 -18.19 -6.75 1.98
CA ASP A 313 -18.97 -7.69 1.17
C ASP A 313 -20.38 -7.75 1.76
N ASN A 314 -21.22 -6.80 1.34
CA ASN A 314 -22.53 -6.55 1.96
C ASN A 314 -23.31 -7.86 2.22
N PRO A 315 -23.78 -8.10 3.45
CA PRO A 315 -23.83 -7.18 4.61
C PRO A 315 -22.58 -7.18 5.52
N PHE A 316 -21.55 -7.95 5.19
CA PHE A 316 -20.37 -8.14 6.04
C PHE A 316 -19.35 -7.02 5.91
N VAL A 317 -18.78 -6.65 7.05
CA VAL A 317 -17.49 -6.01 7.14
C VAL A 317 -16.44 -7.10 7.35
N ILE A 318 -15.52 -7.26 6.40
CA ILE A 318 -14.43 -8.24 6.45
C ILE A 318 -13.16 -7.52 6.90
N SER A 319 -12.53 -8.03 7.96
CA SER A 319 -11.32 -7.46 8.55
C SER A 319 -10.19 -8.49 8.56
N PRO A 320 -9.35 -8.54 7.51
CA PRO A 320 -7.98 -9.06 7.63
C PRO A 320 -7.21 -8.12 8.54
N ARG A 321 -6.67 -8.65 9.64
CA ARG A 321 -5.94 -7.86 10.62
C ARG A 321 -4.64 -8.52 11.02
N ILE A 322 -3.64 -7.70 11.28
CA ILE A 322 -2.41 -8.10 11.97
C ILE A 322 -2.25 -7.21 13.17
N SER A 323 -2.06 -7.80 14.35
CA SER A 323 -1.92 -7.08 15.59
C SER A 323 -0.64 -7.47 16.31
N PHE A 324 0.10 -6.48 16.78
CA PHE A 324 1.32 -6.66 17.56
C PHE A 324 1.24 -5.84 18.83
N LYS A 325 1.73 -6.38 19.95
CA LYS A 325 1.86 -5.59 21.16
C LYS A 325 2.97 -4.56 20.95
N VAL A 326 2.77 -3.34 21.44
CA VAL A 326 3.72 -2.24 21.24
C VAL A 326 3.87 -1.40 22.51
N SER A 327 4.97 -0.65 22.59
CA SER A 327 5.20 0.36 23.62
C SER A 327 4.46 1.65 23.28
N VAL A 328 4.04 2.41 24.30
CA VAL A 328 3.43 3.74 24.12
C VAL A 328 4.37 4.73 23.40
N ARG A 329 5.69 4.52 23.49
CA ARG A 329 6.70 5.34 22.81
C ARG A 329 6.55 5.31 21.29
N LEU A 330 6.01 4.22 20.74
CA LEU A 330 5.77 4.08 19.31
C LEU A 330 4.86 5.18 18.77
N LEU A 331 3.87 5.62 19.55
CA LEU A 331 2.98 6.70 19.12
C LEU A 331 3.77 7.98 18.82
N GLY A 332 4.72 8.33 19.69
CA GLY A 332 5.64 9.46 19.48
C GLY A 332 6.49 9.27 18.22
N GLY A 333 7.00 8.05 18.01
CA GLY A 333 7.69 7.67 16.78
C GLY A 333 6.83 7.90 15.54
N LEU A 334 5.61 7.34 15.50
CA LEU A 334 4.64 7.49 14.40
C LEU A 334 4.31 8.96 14.13
N MET A 335 4.12 9.77 15.16
CA MET A 335 3.90 11.21 15.01
C MET A 335 5.10 11.93 14.40
N ALA A 336 6.33 11.58 14.81
CA ALA A 336 7.55 12.06 14.16
C ALA A 336 7.65 11.60 12.69
N LEU A 337 7.02 10.48 12.34
CA LEU A 337 6.91 10.02 10.94
C LEU A 337 5.85 10.80 10.15
N GLY A 338 5.23 11.84 10.72
CA GLY A 338 4.20 12.65 10.09
C GLY A 338 2.80 12.02 10.12
N TYR A 339 2.59 10.95 10.88
CA TYR A 339 1.23 10.48 11.14
C TYR A 339 0.51 11.50 12.03
N THR A 340 -0.76 11.74 11.72
CA THR A 340 -1.61 12.62 12.53
C THR A 340 -2.74 11.81 13.15
N ILE A 341 -3.18 12.19 14.34
CA ILE A 341 -4.33 11.55 14.98
C ILE A 341 -5.59 12.07 14.30
N ALA A 342 -6.27 11.21 13.55
CA ALA A 342 -7.53 11.56 12.88
C ALA A 342 -8.71 11.55 13.86
N THR A 343 -8.75 10.54 14.72
CA THR A 343 -9.72 10.46 15.82
C THR A 343 -9.26 9.46 16.87
N ILE A 344 -9.77 9.62 18.08
CA ILE A 344 -9.67 8.62 19.14
C ILE A 344 -11.09 8.13 19.39
N LEU A 345 -11.30 6.82 19.31
CA LEU A 345 -12.57 6.16 19.61
C LEU A 345 -12.45 5.49 20.98
N LYS A 346 -13.34 5.84 21.90
CA LYS A 346 -13.48 5.19 23.20
C LYS A 346 -14.72 4.32 23.15
N ARG A 347 -14.51 3.03 23.43
CA ARG A 347 -15.53 2.01 23.32
C ARG A 347 -15.57 1.16 24.57
N ASN A 348 -16.75 1.09 25.17
CA ASN A 348 -17.07 0.17 26.24
C ASN A 348 -17.86 -0.98 25.62
N SER A 349 -17.37 -2.21 25.79
CA SER A 349 -17.94 -3.39 25.17
C SER A 349 -18.33 -4.40 26.23
N HIS A 350 -19.56 -4.87 26.18
CA HIS A 350 -19.95 -6.11 26.85
C HIS A 350 -19.78 -7.26 25.86
N VAL A 351 -18.90 -8.20 26.17
CA VAL A 351 -18.41 -9.23 25.26
C VAL A 351 -18.82 -10.61 25.72
N PHE A 352 -19.56 -11.31 24.85
CA PHE A 352 -19.94 -12.70 24.98
C PHE A 352 -19.13 -13.49 23.94
N SER A 353 -18.32 -14.45 24.37
CA SER A 353 -17.41 -15.17 23.47
C SER A 353 -17.47 -16.66 23.66
N GLU A 354 -17.50 -17.37 22.54
CA GLU A 354 -17.38 -18.82 22.41
C GLU A 354 -16.27 -19.17 21.40
N GLU A 355 -15.97 -20.45 21.20
CA GLU A 355 -14.85 -20.89 20.35
C GLU A 355 -14.89 -20.33 18.92
N ARG A 356 -16.09 -20.18 18.33
CA ARG A 356 -16.26 -19.85 16.90
C ARG A 356 -16.83 -18.46 16.63
N VAL A 357 -17.49 -17.86 17.61
CA VAL A 357 -18.23 -16.60 17.47
C VAL A 357 -18.10 -15.76 18.72
N CYS A 358 -18.15 -14.45 18.55
CA CYS A 358 -18.23 -13.51 19.64
C CYS A 358 -19.27 -12.43 19.31
N VAL A 359 -20.12 -12.14 20.30
CA VAL A 359 -21.14 -11.09 20.24
C VAL A 359 -20.72 -9.97 21.17
N LYS A 360 -20.74 -8.73 20.68
CA LYS A 360 -20.37 -7.54 21.46
C LYS A 360 -21.50 -6.52 21.45
N ILE A 361 -21.89 -6.06 22.64
CA ILE A 361 -22.68 -4.83 22.80
C ILE A 361 -21.68 -3.70 23.01
N ASP A 362 -21.52 -2.87 21.99
CA ASP A 362 -20.54 -1.78 21.94
C ASP A 362 -21.24 -0.43 22.19
N TRP A 363 -20.79 0.31 23.20
CA TRP A 363 -21.13 1.71 23.40
C TRP A 363 -19.98 2.61 22.93
N LEU A 364 -20.25 3.49 21.96
CA LEU A 364 -19.26 4.41 21.40
C LEU A 364 -19.51 5.82 21.94
N GLU A 365 -18.54 6.38 22.67
CA GLU A 365 -18.70 7.69 23.29
C GLU A 365 -18.74 8.83 22.25
N GLN A 366 -17.97 8.73 21.17
CA GLN A 366 -17.87 9.75 20.12
C GLN A 366 -19.15 9.90 19.30
N LEU A 367 -19.98 8.86 19.26
CA LEU A 367 -21.27 8.87 18.56
C LEU A 367 -22.46 8.93 19.53
N ASN A 368 -22.21 8.81 20.84
CA ASN A 368 -23.23 8.64 21.87
C ASN A 368 -24.28 7.58 21.48
N ARG A 369 -23.81 6.44 20.95
CA ARG A 369 -24.66 5.41 20.34
C ARG A 369 -24.17 4.00 20.62
N GLY A 370 -25.13 3.11 20.84
CA GLY A 370 -24.91 1.66 20.98
C GLY A 370 -24.97 0.93 19.64
N TYR A 371 -24.14 -0.11 19.51
CA TYR A 371 -24.14 -1.03 18.39
C TYR A 371 -24.00 -2.46 18.90
N ILE A 372 -24.56 -3.42 18.18
CA ILE A 372 -24.27 -4.84 18.37
C ILE A 372 -23.37 -5.33 17.22
N GLN A 373 -22.35 -6.10 17.56
CA GLN A 373 -21.50 -6.79 16.60
C GLN A 373 -21.55 -8.30 16.83
N VAL A 374 -21.71 -9.05 15.75
CA VAL A 374 -21.46 -10.50 15.72
C VAL A 374 -20.24 -10.72 14.84
N HIS A 375 -19.19 -11.35 15.38
CA HIS A 375 -18.00 -11.61 14.59
C HIS A 375 -17.35 -12.97 14.83
N GLY A 376 -16.62 -13.46 13.84
CA GLY A 376 -16.04 -14.80 13.85
C GLY A 376 -15.23 -15.09 12.60
N LYS A 377 -14.60 -16.27 12.56
CA LYS A 377 -13.78 -16.73 11.42
C LYS A 377 -14.60 -17.45 10.35
N ASP A 378 -15.77 -17.95 10.71
CA ASP A 378 -16.70 -18.62 9.79
C ASP A 378 -17.89 -17.71 9.48
N ARG A 379 -18.03 -17.34 8.22
CA ARG A 379 -19.11 -16.47 7.74
C ARG A 379 -20.49 -17.04 8.02
N THR A 380 -20.66 -18.36 7.90
CA THR A 380 -21.95 -19.04 8.05
C THR A 380 -22.40 -19.01 9.51
N VAL A 381 -21.46 -19.25 10.43
CA VAL A 381 -21.72 -19.19 11.87
C VAL A 381 -22.08 -17.77 12.31
N VAL A 382 -21.33 -16.77 11.84
CA VAL A 382 -21.61 -15.35 12.14
C VAL A 382 -22.98 -14.95 11.63
N GLN A 383 -23.35 -15.37 10.42
CA GLN A 383 -24.67 -15.10 9.86
C GLN A 383 -25.76 -15.75 10.72
N HIS A 384 -25.65 -17.05 11.00
CA HIS A 384 -26.66 -17.79 11.76
C HIS A 384 -26.94 -17.18 13.13
N VAL A 385 -25.89 -16.80 13.88
CA VAL A 385 -26.06 -16.14 15.19
C VAL A 385 -26.72 -14.76 15.06
N ALA A 386 -26.37 -13.99 14.02
CA ALA A 386 -27.02 -12.71 13.77
C ALA A 386 -28.51 -12.85 13.39
N GLU A 387 -28.88 -13.90 12.68
CA GLU A 387 -30.28 -14.24 12.34
C GLU A 387 -31.06 -14.61 13.61
N LEU A 388 -30.49 -15.43 14.50
CA LEU A 388 -31.09 -15.76 15.80
C LEU A 388 -31.31 -14.53 16.69
N LEU A 389 -30.39 -13.56 16.64
CA LEU A 389 -30.53 -12.25 17.31
C LEU A 389 -31.50 -11.30 16.59
N GLY A 390 -32.07 -11.71 15.45
CA GLY A 390 -33.02 -10.95 14.66
C GLY A 390 -32.42 -9.68 14.05
N LEU A 391 -31.14 -9.70 13.68
CA LEU A 391 -30.43 -8.55 13.12
C LEU A 391 -30.64 -8.36 11.61
N GLU A 392 -31.31 -9.30 10.95
CA GLU A 392 -31.60 -9.25 9.51
C GLU A 392 -32.22 -7.92 9.06
N GLY A 393 -31.76 -7.40 7.91
CA GLY A 393 -32.23 -6.14 7.34
C GLY A 393 -31.73 -4.88 8.07
N THR A 394 -31.06 -5.00 9.22
CA THR A 394 -30.57 -3.86 10.01
C THR A 394 -29.04 -3.69 9.98
N TYR A 395 -28.38 -4.41 9.07
CA TYR A 395 -26.92 -4.42 9.00
C TYR A 395 -26.33 -3.09 8.53
N ILE A 396 -25.25 -2.68 9.16
CA ILE A 396 -24.49 -1.46 8.87
C ILE A 396 -23.11 -1.87 8.35
N PRO A 397 -22.91 -1.97 7.02
CA PRO A 397 -21.68 -2.42 6.39
C PRO A 397 -20.63 -1.28 6.32
N ARG A 398 -20.47 -0.55 7.42
CA ARG A 398 -19.47 0.51 7.56
C ARG A 398 -18.69 0.25 8.83
N THR A 399 -17.43 0.62 8.88
CA THR A 399 -16.58 0.62 10.06
C THR A 399 -17.02 1.68 11.07
N TYR A 400 -16.46 1.69 12.28
CA TYR A 400 -16.76 2.76 13.24
C TYR A 400 -16.12 4.10 12.85
N ILE A 401 -14.93 4.09 12.25
CA ILE A 401 -14.28 5.32 11.79
C ILE A 401 -15.11 6.01 10.70
N GLU A 402 -15.65 5.24 9.74
CA GLU A 402 -16.54 5.78 8.70
C GLU A 402 -17.83 6.36 9.30
N GLN A 403 -18.38 5.74 10.35
CA GLN A 403 -19.56 6.29 11.04
C GLN A 403 -19.26 7.62 11.71
N ILE A 404 -18.10 7.75 12.37
CA ILE A 404 -17.65 9.01 12.98
C ILE A 404 -17.43 10.09 11.92
N GLN A 405 -16.77 9.75 10.80
CA GLN A 405 -16.55 10.69 9.70
C GLN A 405 -17.87 11.16 9.09
N LEU A 406 -18.82 10.25 8.86
CA LEU A 406 -20.15 10.60 8.34
C LEU A 406 -20.92 11.52 9.30
N GLU A 407 -20.87 11.24 10.60
CA GLU A 407 -21.54 12.08 11.60
C GLU A 407 -20.92 13.49 11.62
N LYS A 408 -19.60 13.62 11.49
CA LYS A 408 -18.92 14.91 11.35
C LYS A 408 -19.39 15.68 10.12
N LEU A 409 -19.42 15.02 8.96
CA LEU A 409 -19.90 15.63 7.71
C LEU A 409 -21.37 16.06 7.80
N LEU A 410 -22.22 15.25 8.42
CA LEU A 410 -23.63 15.61 8.64
C LEU A 410 -23.76 16.85 9.53
N ASN A 411 -22.96 16.95 10.60
CA ASN A 411 -22.94 18.13 11.47
C ASN A 411 -22.43 19.39 10.76
N GLU A 412 -21.47 19.25 9.85
CA GLU A 412 -21.02 20.36 9.00
C GLU A 412 -22.12 20.81 8.03
N VAL A 413 -22.86 19.88 7.42
CA VAL A 413 -23.99 20.23 6.55
C VAL A 413 -25.14 20.88 7.33
N THR A 414 -25.43 20.41 8.55
CA THR A 414 -26.51 21.00 9.38
C THR A 414 -26.16 22.38 9.91
N THR A 415 -24.88 22.74 9.98
CA THR A 415 -24.40 24.07 10.38
C THR A 415 -24.28 25.07 9.23
N LEU A 416 -24.51 24.65 7.97
CA LEU A 416 -24.62 25.56 6.84
C LEU A 416 -25.84 26.50 6.97
N PRO A 417 -25.73 27.77 6.57
CA PRO A 417 -26.87 28.67 6.55
C PRO A 417 -27.96 28.17 5.56
N GLU A 418 -29.23 28.45 5.91
CA GLU A 418 -30.43 27.88 5.28
C GLU A 418 -30.55 28.16 3.76
N ASP A 419 -29.94 29.24 3.30
CA ASP A 419 -29.86 29.65 1.89
C ASP A 419 -28.95 28.74 1.03
N LEU A 420 -27.99 28.06 1.65
CA LEU A 420 -27.15 27.05 1.01
C LEU A 420 -27.76 25.66 1.11
N LYS A 421 -28.45 25.34 2.22
CA LYS A 421 -29.22 24.08 2.37
C LYS A 421 -30.31 23.94 1.32
N THR A 422 -31.05 25.02 1.06
CA THR A 422 -32.12 25.06 0.03
C THR A 422 -31.60 24.92 -1.40
N LYS A 423 -30.33 25.27 -1.67
CA LYS A 423 -29.67 25.04 -2.97
C LYS A 423 -29.11 23.63 -3.13
N LEU A 424 -28.86 22.94 -2.01
CA LEU A 424 -28.38 21.55 -1.97
C LEU A 424 -29.54 20.54 -1.90
N SER A 425 -30.71 20.95 -1.38
CA SER A 425 -31.95 20.16 -1.39
C SER A 425 -32.58 20.17 -2.79
N MET A 426 -32.06 19.34 -3.69
CA MET A 426 -32.86 18.84 -4.81
C MET A 426 -33.49 17.52 -4.38
N ASP A 427 -34.82 17.56 -4.25
CA ASP A 427 -35.80 16.47 -4.07
C ASP A 427 -35.70 15.59 -2.81
N ASP A 428 -36.51 15.95 -1.81
CA ASP A 428 -36.80 15.25 -0.55
C ASP A 428 -37.53 13.88 -0.68
N GLU A 429 -37.60 13.28 -1.88
CA GLU A 429 -38.23 11.95 -2.08
C GLU A 429 -37.25 10.75 -2.03
N LEU A 430 -35.96 10.97 -1.80
CA LEU A 430 -34.95 9.88 -1.79
C LEU A 430 -34.51 9.40 -0.39
N VAL A 431 -35.13 9.88 0.69
CA VAL A 431 -34.70 9.56 2.07
C VAL A 431 -35.43 8.37 2.70
N SER A 432 -36.36 7.72 1.99
CA SER A 432 -36.84 6.38 2.37
C SER A 432 -36.14 5.29 1.56
N SER A 433 -35.17 4.63 2.18
CA SER A 433 -34.40 3.45 1.74
C SER A 433 -33.27 3.70 0.70
N PRO A 434 -31.99 3.41 1.02
CA PRO A 434 -30.87 3.56 0.07
C PRO A 434 -30.75 2.41 -0.95
N VAL A 435 -31.82 1.63 -1.19
CA VAL A 435 -31.76 0.43 -2.04
C VAL A 435 -32.00 0.76 -3.54
N ASN A 436 -32.64 1.89 -3.87
CA ASN A 436 -33.01 2.20 -5.26
C ASN A 436 -32.13 3.23 -5.99
N ALA A 437 -31.22 3.91 -5.30
CA ALA A 437 -30.35 4.91 -5.95
C ALA A 437 -29.21 4.27 -6.77
N LEU A 438 -28.79 3.04 -6.45
CA LEU A 438 -27.72 2.32 -7.17
C LEU A 438 -28.23 1.53 -8.39
N SER A 439 -29.53 1.21 -8.45
CA SER A 439 -30.13 0.52 -9.59
C SER A 439 -30.41 1.47 -10.77
N GLN A 440 -30.81 2.72 -10.51
CA GLN A 440 -31.03 3.72 -11.56
C GLN A 440 -29.72 4.26 -12.18
N SER A 441 -28.64 4.43 -11.39
CA SER A 441 -27.33 4.82 -11.94
C SER A 441 -26.68 3.75 -12.83
N SER A 442 -27.12 2.49 -12.65
CA SER A 442 -26.66 1.34 -13.43
C SER A 442 -27.46 1.18 -14.73
N ALA A 443 -28.77 1.42 -14.70
CA ALA A 443 -29.64 1.38 -15.87
C ALA A 443 -29.36 2.55 -16.86
N ASP A 444 -29.06 3.75 -16.34
CA ASP A 444 -28.74 4.92 -17.17
C ASP A 444 -27.33 4.85 -17.81
N ARG A 445 -26.40 4.10 -17.20
CA ARG A 445 -25.11 3.78 -17.82
C ARG A 445 -25.23 2.77 -18.95
N VAL A 446 -26.20 1.84 -18.89
CA VAL A 446 -26.43 0.83 -19.93
C VAL A 446 -27.21 1.40 -21.12
N THR A 447 -28.22 2.25 -20.89
CA THR A 447 -28.99 2.91 -21.98
C THR A 447 -28.20 4.01 -22.70
N ARG A 448 -27.26 4.71 -22.02
CA ARG A 448 -26.31 5.62 -22.70
C ARG A 448 -25.24 4.88 -23.52
N ARG A 449 -24.85 3.66 -23.14
CA ARG A 449 -23.94 2.83 -23.95
C ARG A 449 -24.61 2.22 -25.18
N SER A 450 -25.89 1.87 -25.12
CA SER A 450 -26.61 1.29 -26.28
C SER A 450 -27.03 2.31 -27.34
N LYS A 451 -27.23 3.59 -26.98
CA LYS A 451 -27.53 4.66 -27.95
C LYS A 451 -26.30 5.20 -28.70
N HIS A 452 -25.08 5.01 -28.18
CA HIS A 452 -23.84 5.41 -28.87
C HIS A 452 -23.25 4.32 -29.79
N HIS A 453 -23.84 3.13 -29.86
CA HIS A 453 -23.43 2.05 -30.76
C HIS A 453 -24.36 1.81 -31.97
N LYS A 454 -25.44 2.60 -32.13
CA LYS A 454 -26.37 2.49 -33.28
C LYS A 454 -26.22 3.57 -34.37
N ARG A 455 -25.17 4.40 -34.31
CA ARG A 455 -24.84 5.37 -35.37
C ARG A 455 -23.35 5.29 -35.73
N LYS A 456 -22.94 4.19 -36.37
CA LYS A 456 -21.83 4.11 -37.35
C LYS A 456 -21.65 2.65 -37.79
N GLY A 457 -21.84 2.39 -39.08
CA GLY A 457 -21.15 1.31 -39.78
C GLY A 457 -21.88 -0.04 -39.90
N GLN A 458 -22.93 -0.09 -40.71
CA GLN A 458 -23.09 -1.23 -41.62
C GLN A 458 -21.85 -1.30 -42.53
N LYS A 459 -21.09 -2.40 -42.49
CA LYS A 459 -20.35 -2.98 -43.62
C LYS A 459 -19.66 -4.30 -43.21
N SER A 460 -20.24 -5.40 -43.69
CA SER A 460 -19.62 -6.64 -44.19
C SER A 460 -18.34 -7.17 -43.51
N PHE A 461 -18.48 -8.27 -42.77
CA PHE A 461 -17.38 -9.20 -42.44
C PHE A 461 -17.30 -10.30 -43.49
N LEU A 462 -16.14 -10.41 -44.16
CA LEU A 462 -15.73 -11.60 -44.92
C LEU A 462 -14.88 -12.48 -43.99
N VAL A 463 -15.22 -13.76 -43.93
CA VAL A 463 -14.57 -14.81 -43.14
C VAL A 463 -13.29 -15.26 -43.86
N TYR A 464 -12.17 -15.31 -43.16
CA TYR A 464 -11.07 -16.23 -43.49
C TYR A 464 -10.70 -17.04 -42.24
N LYS A 465 -10.91 -18.36 -42.37
CA LYS A 465 -10.39 -19.43 -41.51
C LYS A 465 -8.86 -19.47 -41.59
N ILE A 466 -8.21 -19.66 -40.45
CA ILE A 466 -7.29 -20.78 -40.20
C ILE A 466 -7.58 -21.28 -38.78
#